data_AF-A0A9E5V602-F1
#
_entry.id   AF-A0A9E5V602-F1
#
_cell.length_a   1.000
_cell.length_b   1.000
_cell.length_c   1.000
_cell.angle_alpha   90.00
_cell.angle_beta   90.00
_cell.angle_gamma   90.00
#
_symmetry.space_group_name_H-M   'P 1'
#
loop_
_entity.id
_entity.type
_entity.pdbx_description
1 polymer ?
#
loop_
_entity_poly.entity_id
_entity_poly.type
_entity_poly.pdbx_seq_one_letter_code
_entity_poly.pdbx_strand_id
1 'polypeptide(L)' 'MAISLINKDKLRKTARQAVMKVMPKGLILMYHRIGEPTLDPWSLHVSPKHFQEQMEVLQKLAKPMSLRELSQSHKMVI' A
#
# COMPACT_ATOMS: atom_id res chain seq x y z
N MET A 1 -17.53 9.43 36.98
CA MET A 1 -16.24 9.54 36.26
C MET A 1 -15.74 8.14 35.93
N ALA A 2 -16.15 7.59 34.80
CA ALA A 2 -15.67 6.31 34.31
C ALA A 2 -15.78 6.28 32.78
N ILE A 3 -14.74 6.76 32.09
CA ILE A 3 -14.56 6.41 30.68
C ILE A 3 -13.52 5.30 30.66
N SER A 4 -14.04 4.10 30.85
CA SER A 4 -13.34 2.82 30.80
C SER A 4 -12.84 2.53 29.37
N LEU A 5 -11.55 2.24 29.29
CA LEU A 5 -10.97 1.11 28.52
C LEU A 5 -11.40 0.98 27.05
N ILE A 6 -11.10 1.98 26.22
CA ILE A 6 -10.99 1.73 24.78
C ILE A 6 -9.68 0.97 24.55
N ASN A 7 -9.79 -0.35 24.36
CA ASN A 7 -8.68 -1.18 23.91
C ASN A 7 -8.26 -0.71 22.50
N LYS A 8 -7.19 0.10 22.45
CA LYS A 8 -6.71 0.79 21.24
C LYS A 8 -6.46 -0.17 20.07
N ASP A 9 -6.07 -1.41 20.35
CA ASP A 9 -5.81 -2.42 19.30
C ASP A 9 -7.09 -2.94 18.65
N LYS A 10 -8.16 -3.15 19.44
CA LYS A 10 -9.48 -3.47 18.88
C LYS A 10 -10.00 -2.28 18.08
N LEU A 11 -9.90 -1.07 18.62
CA LEU A 11 -10.34 0.15 17.92
C LEU A 11 -9.63 0.32 16.57
N ARG A 12 -8.31 0.11 16.54
CA ARG A 12 -7.50 0.20 15.31
C ARG A 12 -7.87 -0.86 14.28
N LYS A 13 -8.12 -2.09 14.71
CA LYS A 13 -8.53 -3.19 13.81
C LYS A 13 -9.89 -2.93 13.18
N THR A 14 -10.87 -2.50 13.98
CA THR A 14 -12.23 -2.23 13.50
C THR A 14 -12.25 -1.00 12.59
N ALA A 15 -11.51 0.06 12.93
CA ALA A 15 -11.35 1.23 12.08
C ALA A 15 -10.68 0.86 10.74
N ARG A 16 -9.61 0.04 10.77
CA ARG A 16 -8.95 -0.46 9.55
C ARG A 16 -9.93 -1.24 8.68
N GLN A 17 -10.75 -2.11 9.26
CA GLN A 17 -11.73 -2.88 8.48
C GLN A 17 -12.79 -1.99 7.82
N ALA A 18 -13.30 -0.98 8.53
CA ALA A 18 -14.26 -0.03 7.97
C ALA A 18 -13.64 0.80 6.84
N VAL A 19 -12.42 1.31 7.03
CA VAL A 19 -11.69 2.08 6.01
C VAL A 19 -11.39 1.21 4.78
N MET A 20 -10.92 -0.03 4.96
CA MET A 20 -10.65 -0.96 3.86
C MET A 20 -11.90 -1.33 3.05
N LYS A 21 -13.10 -1.15 3.60
CA LYS A 21 -14.37 -1.40 2.90
C LYS A 21 -14.77 -0.27 1.95
N VAL A 22 -14.25 0.94 2.17
CA VAL A 22 -14.53 2.15 1.39
C VAL A 22 -13.34 2.54 0.50
N MET A 23 -12.13 2.03 0.78
CA MET A 23 -10.96 2.29 -0.04
C MET A 23 -11.03 1.59 -1.40
N PRO A 24 -10.39 2.16 -2.44
CA PRO A 24 -10.22 1.52 -3.74
C PRO A 24 -9.71 0.09 -3.59
N LYS A 25 -10.24 -0.85 -4.40
CA LYS A 25 -9.90 -2.28 -4.32
C LYS A 25 -8.43 -2.61 -4.65
N GLY A 26 -7.66 -1.63 -5.10
CA GLY A 26 -6.21 -1.73 -5.28
C GLY A 26 -5.57 -0.35 -5.42
N LEU A 27 -4.26 -0.32 -5.18
CA LEU A 27 -3.39 0.84 -5.38
C LEU A 27 -2.28 0.44 -6.35
N ILE A 28 -1.98 1.32 -7.31
CA ILE A 28 -0.86 1.12 -8.24
C ILE A 28 0.29 2.03 -7.77
N LEU A 29 1.39 1.42 -7.33
CA LEU A 29 2.67 2.10 -7.09
C LEU A 29 3.53 2.00 -8.34
N MET A 30 3.99 3.15 -8.84
CA MET A 30 4.82 3.22 -10.04
C MET A 30 6.28 3.49 -9.65
N TYR A 31 7.17 2.63 -10.13
CA TYR A 31 8.62 2.82 -10.07
C TYR A 31 9.13 3.03 -11.49
N HIS A 32 10.05 3.99 -11.67
CA HIS A 32 10.65 4.23 -12.98
C HIS A 32 11.87 3.35 -13.19
N ARG A 33 12.86 3.42 -12.28
CA ARG A 33 14.09 2.62 -12.35
C ARG A 33 14.59 2.23 -10.95
N ILE A 34 15.20 1.05 -10.86
CA ILE A 34 15.91 0.60 -9.66
C ILE A 34 17.39 0.48 -10.01
N GLY A 35 18.25 1.21 -9.31
CA GLY A 35 19.69 1.23 -9.58
C GLY A 35 20.41 2.39 -8.92
N GLU A 36 21.73 2.44 -9.14
CA GLU A 36 22.62 3.47 -8.62
C GLU A 36 23.27 4.21 -9.80
N PRO A 37 22.55 5.13 -10.46
CA PRO A 37 23.07 5.82 -11.63
C PRO A 37 24.14 6.83 -11.23
N THR A 38 25.09 7.08 -12.13
CA THR A 38 26.05 8.18 -11.98
C THR A 38 25.42 9.55 -12.22
N LEU A 39 24.29 9.59 -12.94
CA LEU A 39 23.52 10.80 -13.22
C LEU A 39 22.01 10.48 -13.22
N ASP A 40 21.24 11.19 -12.40
CA ASP A 40 19.76 11.07 -12.34
C ASP A 40 19.10 12.45 -12.34
N PRO A 41 18.99 13.12 -13.51
CA PRO A 41 18.51 14.51 -13.58
C PRO A 41 17.05 14.68 -13.13
N TRP A 42 16.28 13.59 -13.16
CA TRP A 42 14.85 13.60 -12.90
C TRP A 42 14.47 12.88 -11.60
N SER A 43 15.46 12.44 -10.81
CA SER A 43 15.24 11.71 -9.55
C SER A 43 14.31 10.51 -9.70
N LEU A 44 14.46 9.75 -10.79
CA LEU A 44 13.60 8.62 -11.13
C LEU A 44 14.16 7.28 -10.66
N HIS A 45 15.40 7.25 -10.17
CA HIS A 45 16.02 6.05 -9.64
C HIS A 45 15.75 5.88 -8.15
N VAL A 46 15.37 4.67 -7.81
CA VAL A 46 15.37 4.19 -6.43
C VAL A 46 16.56 3.25 -6.26
N SER A 47 17.39 3.46 -5.24
CA SER A 47 18.50 2.54 -4.98
C SER A 47 17.96 1.14 -4.64
N PRO A 48 18.70 0.06 -4.95
CA PRO A 48 18.28 -1.29 -4.59
C PRO A 48 17.99 -1.45 -3.09
N LYS A 49 18.81 -0.81 -2.24
CA LYS A 49 18.63 -0.79 -0.78
C LYS A 49 17.29 -0.17 -0.37
N HIS A 50 16.98 1.04 -0.86
CA HIS A 50 15.72 1.71 -0.52
C HIS A 50 14.51 0.97 -1.08
N PHE A 51 14.63 0.37 -2.27
CA PHE A 51 13.56 -0.45 -2.83
C PHE A 51 13.26 -1.65 -1.92
N GLN A 52 14.28 -2.35 -1.41
CA GLN A 52 14.09 -3.44 -0.45
C GLN A 52 13.38 -2.97 0.83
N GLU A 53 13.84 -1.88 1.43
CA GLU A 53 13.23 -1.32 2.64
C GLU A 53 11.75 -0.96 2.42
N GLN A 54 11.42 -0.40 1.25
CA GLN A 54 10.04 -0.13 0.86
C GLN A 54 9.23 -1.42 0.71
N MET A 55 9.78 -2.46 0.09
CA MET A 55 9.09 -3.76 -0.02
C MET A 55 8.79 -4.37 1.35
N GLU A 56 9.72 -4.29 2.29
CA GLU A 56 9.53 -4.79 3.67
C GLU A 56 8.39 -4.06 4.40
N VAL A 57 8.20 -2.77 4.13
CA VAL A 57 7.06 -2.00 4.65
C VAL A 57 5.77 -2.39 3.92
N LEU A 58 5.78 -2.46 2.59
CA LEU A 58 4.60 -2.78 1.79
C LEU A 58 4.03 -4.16 2.13
N GLN A 59 4.89 -5.17 2.36
CA GLN A 59 4.47 -6.52 2.76
C GLN A 59 3.65 -6.54 4.07
N LYS A 60 3.86 -5.57 4.96
CA LYS A 60 3.10 -5.43 6.22
C LYS A 60 1.75 -4.73 6.03
N LEU A 61 1.60 -3.98 4.93
CA LEU A 61 0.46 -3.10 4.71
C LEU A 61 -0.53 -3.64 3.69
N ALA A 62 -0.04 -4.30 2.62
CA ALA A 62 -0.83 -4.74 1.49
C ALA A 62 -0.34 -6.08 0.94
N LYS A 63 -1.17 -6.70 0.09
CA LYS A 63 -0.80 -7.89 -0.69
C LYS A 63 -0.62 -7.49 -2.15
N PRO A 64 0.47 -7.90 -2.81
CA PRO A 64 0.58 -7.76 -4.26
C PRO A 64 -0.62 -8.42 -4.96
N MET A 65 -1.10 -7.76 -6.01
CA MET A 65 -2.21 -8.22 -6.83
C MET A 65 -1.81 -8.01 -8.29
N SER A 66 -2.15 -8.96 -9.16
CA SER A 66 -1.95 -8.80 -10.59
C SER A 66 -2.90 -7.74 -11.15
N LEU A 67 -2.47 -7.04 -12.21
CA LEU A 67 -3.34 -6.06 -12.87
C LEU A 67 -4.64 -6.70 -13.40
N ARG A 68 -4.60 -7.99 -13.78
CA ARG A 68 -5.77 -8.75 -14.22
C ARG A 68 -6.79 -8.91 -13.09
N GLU A 69 -6.36 -9.31 -11.90
CA GLU A 69 -7.25 -9.42 -10.73
C GLU A 69 -7.84 -8.06 -10.35
N LEU A 70 -7.05 -6.98 -10.45
CA LEU A 70 -7.53 -5.62 -10.21
C LEU A 70 -8.62 -5.21 -11.23
N SER A 71 -8.39 -5.46 -12.51
CA SER A 71 -9.37 -5.19 -13.58
C SER A 71 -10.67 -5.98 -13.38
N GLN A 72 -10.57 -7.26 -13.01
CA GLN A 72 -11.74 -8.11 -12.77
C GLN A 72 -12.52 -7.71 -11.52
N SER A 73 -11.86 -7.23 -10.48
CA SER A 73 -12.52 -6.77 -9.26
C SER A 73 -13.22 -5.40 -9.43
N HIS A 74 -12.92 -4.71 -10.52
CA HIS A 74 -13.55 -3.48 -11.00
C HIS A 74 -14.68 -3.71 -12.01
N LYS A 75 -15.20 -4.94 -12.18
CA LYS A 75 -16.30 -5.26 -13.12
C LYS A 75 -17.37 -4.19 -13.09
N MET A 76 -17.35 -3.44 -14.18
CA MET A 76 -18.15 -2.27 -14.50
C MET A 76 -19.60 -2.71 -14.56
N VAL A 77 -20.43 -2.06 -13.74
CA VAL A 77 -21.84 -1.88 -14.04
C VAL A 77 -21.87 -1.09 -15.35
N ILE A 78 -22.20 -1.75 -16.44
CA ILE A 78 -22.74 -1.12 -17.65
C ILE A 78 -24.07 -1.84 -17.93
#